data_AF-A0A5J4RWV6-F1
#
_entry.id   AF-A0A5J4RWV6-F1
#
_cell.length_a   1.000
_cell.length_b   1.000
_cell.length_c   1.000
_cell.angle_alpha   90.00
_cell.angle_beta   90.00
_cell.angle_gamma   90.00
#
_symmetry.space_group_name_H-M   'P 1'
#
loop_
_entity.id
_entity.type
_entity.pdbx_description
1 polymer ?
#
loop_
_entity_poly.entity_id
_entity_poly.type
_entity_poly.pdbx_seq_one_letter_code
_entity_poly.pdbx_strand_id
1 'polypeptide(L)'
;MIEEYELAPFSINVLDKRQTMLEKLVSLIRFSFSEDASKAIASKIRHSYDLYYLANDAECAEYVRSIDFQKDLSELLFHDQQVFNELVGWQTKTITDSPLVKDFPVLWESLRFTYQSELVSLAFGKIPDEKLIASCFAKIMKILWN
;
A
#
# COMPACT_ATOMS: atom_id res chain seq x y z
N MET A 1 3.83 28.80 -32.42
CA MET A 1 2.66 27.93 -32.14
C MET A 1 2.92 26.70 -31.24
N ILE A 2 4.16 26.20 -31.04
CA ILE A 2 4.48 25.31 -29.88
C ILE A 2 5.26 26.07 -28.80
N GLU A 3 6.17 26.96 -29.21
CA GLU A 3 6.93 27.85 -28.32
C GLU A 3 6.07 28.88 -27.57
N GLU A 4 4.91 29.24 -28.12
CA GLU A 4 4.00 30.25 -27.55
C GLU A 4 3.19 29.73 -26.34
N TYR A 5 3.20 28.41 -26.12
CA TYR A 5 2.48 27.75 -25.02
C TYR A 5 3.39 26.96 -24.07
N GLU A 6 4.72 27.08 -24.20
CA GLU A 6 5.72 26.34 -23.41
C GLU A 6 5.50 24.81 -23.38
N LEU A 7 4.88 24.23 -24.42
CA LEU A 7 4.57 22.79 -24.52
C LEU A 7 5.78 21.93 -24.96
N ALA A 8 6.99 22.43 -24.71
CA ALA A 8 8.19 21.64 -24.96
C ALA A 8 8.23 20.43 -23.99
N PRO A 9 8.70 19.25 -24.42
CA PRO A 9 8.89 18.12 -23.51
C PRO A 9 9.82 18.51 -22.36
N PHE A 10 9.38 18.29 -21.13
CA PHE A 10 10.17 18.52 -19.93
C PHE A 10 10.30 17.21 -19.15
N SER A 11 11.44 17.04 -18.49
CA SER A 11 11.68 15.89 -17.62
C SER A 11 10.98 16.09 -16.29
N ILE A 12 10.11 15.17 -15.91
CA ILE A 12 9.51 15.11 -14.57
C ILE A 12 10.28 14.08 -13.76
N ASN A 13 10.77 14.50 -12.59
CA ASN A 13 11.24 13.55 -11.58
C ASN A 13 10.01 12.82 -11.01
N VAL A 14 9.80 11.58 -11.43
CA VAL A 14 8.74 10.73 -10.90
C VAL A 14 9.21 10.06 -9.61
N LEU A 15 8.30 9.89 -8.65
CA LEU A 15 8.58 9.14 -7.43
C LEU A 15 8.96 7.69 -7.79
N ASP A 16 9.96 7.13 -7.11
CA ASP A 16 10.33 5.72 -7.29
C ASP A 16 9.13 4.82 -6.90
N LYS A 17 8.73 3.94 -7.82
CA LYS A 17 7.56 3.06 -7.65
C LYS A 17 7.76 2.05 -6.51
N ARG A 18 8.99 1.57 -6.32
CA ARG A 18 9.36 0.61 -5.27
C ARG A 18 9.25 1.28 -3.90
N GLN A 19 9.78 2.50 -3.77
CA GLN A 19 9.60 3.32 -2.57
C GLN A 19 8.11 3.60 -2.30
N THR A 20 7.36 3.99 -3.33
CA THR A 20 5.92 4.24 -3.22
C THR A 20 5.16 3.00 -2.73
N MET A 21 5.54 1.81 -3.21
CA MET A 21 4.95 0.54 -2.78
C MET A 21 5.23 0.27 -1.30
N LEU A 22 6.47 0.44 -0.85
CA LEU A 22 6.87 0.26 0.54
C LEU A 22 6.14 1.22 1.47
N GLU A 23 6.11 2.51 1.15
CA GLU A 23 5.44 3.52 1.97
C GLU A 23 3.96 3.23 2.16
N LYS A 24 3.27 2.77 1.09
CA LYS A 24 1.87 2.37 1.17
C LYS A 24 1.68 1.13 2.03
N LEU A 25 2.56 0.14 1.91
CA LEU A 25 2.50 -1.09 2.70
C LEU A 25 2.73 -0.79 4.20
N VAL A 26 3.78 -0.05 4.54
CA VAL A 26 4.08 0.35 5.93
C VAL A 26 2.97 1.22 6.51
N SER A 27 2.44 2.17 5.73
CA SER A 27 1.27 2.96 6.12
C SER A 27 0.08 2.07 6.50
N LEU A 28 -0.28 1.10 5.65
CA LEU A 28 -1.37 0.17 5.94
C LEU A 28 -1.08 -0.67 7.19
N ILE A 29 0.13 -1.22 7.33
CA ILE A 29 0.55 -1.97 8.53
C ILE A 29 0.37 -1.13 9.79
N ARG A 30 0.87 0.11 9.81
CA ARG A 30 0.70 1.03 10.93
C ARG A 30 -0.78 1.22 11.27
N PHE A 31 -1.59 1.66 10.29
CA PHE A 31 -3.00 1.95 10.53
C PHE A 31 -3.83 0.72 10.92
N SER A 32 -3.38 -0.49 10.57
CA SER A 32 -4.02 -1.72 11.03
C SER A 32 -3.99 -1.94 12.54
N PHE A 33 -3.07 -1.28 13.26
CA PHE A 33 -2.99 -1.31 14.73
C PHE A 33 -3.89 -0.28 15.42
N SER A 34 -4.69 0.48 14.67
CA SER A 34 -5.66 1.41 15.25
C SER A 34 -6.75 0.66 16.01
N GLU A 35 -7.36 1.32 17.01
CA GLU A 35 -8.49 0.77 17.78
C GLU A 35 -9.64 0.30 16.85
N ASP A 36 -9.92 1.09 15.82
CA ASP A 36 -10.80 0.70 14.71
C ASP A 36 -9.98 0.56 13.42
N ALA A 37 -9.37 -0.62 13.25
CA ALA A 37 -8.54 -0.95 12.08
C ALA A 37 -9.32 -0.84 10.77
N SER A 38 -10.60 -1.24 10.75
CA SER A 38 -11.44 -1.17 9.55
C SER A 38 -11.63 0.27 9.11
N LYS A 39 -12.00 1.17 10.03
CA LYS A 39 -12.15 2.60 9.73
C LYS A 39 -10.83 3.27 9.33
N ALA A 40 -9.74 2.94 10.01
CA ALA A 40 -8.43 3.50 9.72
C ALA A 40 -7.96 3.11 8.31
N ILE A 41 -8.10 1.84 7.94
CA ILE A 41 -7.71 1.36 6.60
C ILE A 41 -8.68 1.86 5.52
N ALA A 42 -9.97 1.96 5.81
CA ALA A 42 -10.96 2.57 4.91
C ALA A 42 -10.54 3.99 4.50
N SER A 43 -10.03 4.81 5.42
CA SER A 43 -9.51 6.15 5.10
C SER A 43 -8.31 6.15 4.13
N LYS A 44 -7.67 4.99 3.95
CA LYS A 44 -6.52 4.74 3.09
C LYS A 44 -6.86 3.77 1.94
N ILE A 45 -8.14 3.59 1.60
CA ILE A 45 -8.58 2.53 0.68
C ILE A 45 -7.94 2.59 -0.72
N ARG A 46 -7.52 3.78 -1.18
CA ARG A 46 -6.73 3.94 -2.42
C ARG A 46 -5.41 3.18 -2.39
N HIS A 47 -4.78 3.01 -1.22
CA HIS A 47 -3.55 2.24 -1.11
C HIS A 47 -3.74 0.79 -1.56
N SER A 48 -4.91 0.19 -1.34
CA SER A 48 -5.20 -1.16 -1.81
C SER A 48 -5.26 -1.25 -3.34
N TYR A 49 -5.81 -0.21 -3.98
CA TYR A 49 -5.78 -0.07 -5.45
C TYR A 49 -4.36 0.16 -5.97
N ASP A 50 -3.63 1.10 -5.39
CA ASP A 50 -2.27 1.45 -5.80
C ASP A 50 -1.35 0.23 -5.69
N LEU A 51 -1.42 -0.49 -4.57
CA LEU A 51 -0.64 -1.70 -4.33
C LEU A 51 -0.97 -2.82 -5.31
N TYR A 52 -2.22 -2.93 -5.77
CA TYR A 52 -2.56 -3.86 -6.84
C TYR A 52 -1.83 -3.51 -8.14
N TYR A 53 -1.84 -2.25 -8.57
CA TYR A 53 -1.15 -1.87 -9.81
C TYR A 53 0.38 -1.94 -9.67
N LEU A 54 0.93 -1.51 -8.53
CA LEU A 54 2.36 -1.62 -8.24
C LEU A 54 2.80 -3.08 -8.22
N ALA A 55 2.07 -3.99 -7.56
CA ALA A 55 2.45 -5.40 -7.53
C ALA A 55 2.31 -6.12 -8.89
N ASN A 56 1.57 -5.56 -9.84
CA ASN A 56 1.46 -6.07 -11.21
C ASN A 56 2.42 -5.35 -12.18
N ASP A 57 3.13 -4.31 -11.75
CA ASP A 57 4.22 -3.69 -12.50
C ASP A 57 5.46 -4.62 -12.43
N ALA A 58 6.13 -4.82 -13.57
CA ALA A 58 7.20 -5.82 -13.67
C ALA A 58 8.39 -5.52 -12.74
N GLU A 59 8.78 -4.25 -12.63
CA GLU A 59 9.90 -3.81 -11.79
C GLU A 59 9.56 -4.02 -10.32
N CYS A 60 8.37 -3.62 -9.90
CA CYS A 60 7.90 -3.80 -8.52
C CYS A 60 7.68 -5.29 -8.17
N ALA A 61 7.17 -6.09 -9.11
CA ALA A 61 6.97 -7.53 -8.90
C ALA A 61 8.29 -8.30 -8.76
N GLU A 62 9.35 -7.88 -9.46
CA GLU A 62 10.71 -8.38 -9.25
C GLU A 62 11.28 -7.90 -7.92
N TYR A 63 11.13 -6.60 -7.62
CA TYR A 63 11.59 -6.00 -6.38
C TYR A 63 11.02 -6.69 -5.13
N VAL A 64 9.71 -6.96 -5.07
CA VAL A 64 9.06 -7.63 -3.92
C VAL A 64 9.65 -9.00 -3.59
N ARG A 65 10.32 -9.65 -4.57
CA ARG A 65 10.97 -10.96 -4.38
C ARG A 65 12.48 -10.84 -4.09
N SER A 66 13.03 -9.63 -4.08
CA SER A 66 14.45 -9.39 -3.86
C SER A 66 14.80 -9.31 -2.38
N ILE A 67 16.09 -9.47 -2.09
CA ILE A 67 16.63 -9.26 -0.74
C ILE A 67 16.55 -7.78 -0.33
N ASP A 68 16.66 -6.86 -1.30
CA ASP A 68 16.60 -5.42 -1.07
C ASP A 68 15.24 -5.02 -0.50
N PHE A 69 14.14 -5.62 -0.98
CA PHE A 69 12.81 -5.36 -0.45
C PHE A 69 12.71 -5.64 1.05
N GLN A 70 13.25 -6.76 1.54
CA GLN A 70 13.19 -7.10 2.96
C GLN A 70 14.00 -6.12 3.82
N LYS A 71 15.17 -5.72 3.32
CA LYS A 71 16.03 -4.72 3.96
C LYS A 71 15.32 -3.37 4.02
N ASP A 72 14.87 -2.88 2.88
CA ASP A 72 14.24 -1.56 2.75
C ASP A 72 12.92 -1.48 3.55
N LEU A 73 12.13 -2.57 3.57
CA LEU A 73 10.94 -2.66 4.41
C LEU A 73 11.28 -2.55 5.91
N SER A 74 12.34 -3.23 6.34
CA SER A 74 12.77 -3.21 7.75
C SER A 74 13.30 -1.84 8.15
N GLU A 75 14.10 -1.20 7.28
CA GLU A 75 14.62 0.15 7.49
C GLU A 75 13.49 1.19 7.52
N LEU A 76 12.54 1.10 6.59
CA LEU A 76 11.41 2.02 6.54
C LEU A 76 10.47 1.83 7.74
N LEU A 77 10.20 0.60 8.16
CA LEU A 77 9.41 0.32 9.35
C LEU A 77 10.05 0.94 10.61
N PHE A 78 11.36 0.73 10.78
CA PHE A 78 12.10 1.27 11.92
C PHE A 78 12.05 2.80 11.92
N HIS A 79 12.26 3.43 10.76
CA HIS A 79 12.15 4.88 10.63
C HIS A 79 10.73 5.39 10.91
N ASP A 80 9.70 4.71 10.38
CA ASP A 80 8.29 5.06 10.61
C ASP A 80 7.95 4.99 12.13
N GLN A 81 8.46 3.98 12.84
CA GLN A 81 8.34 3.85 14.29
C GLN A 81 9.05 4.98 15.07
N GLN A 82 10.13 5.55 14.53
CA GLN A 82 10.80 6.70 15.17
C GLN A 82 10.07 8.02 14.96
N VAL A 83 9.45 8.18 13.79
CA VAL A 83 8.79 9.45 13.40
C VAL A 83 7.38 9.57 13.98
N PHE A 84 6.64 8.47 14.01
CA PHE A 84 5.20 8.49 14.29
C PHE A 84 4.88 7.99 15.70
N ASN A 85 3.96 8.70 16.37
CA ASN A 85 3.56 8.43 17.74
C ASN A 85 2.05 8.52 17.99
N GLU A 86 1.27 8.68 16.93
CA GLU A 86 -0.19 8.82 16.98
C GLU A 86 -0.91 7.52 17.38
N LEU A 87 -0.30 6.35 17.13
CA LEU A 87 -0.86 5.06 17.52
C LEU A 87 -0.14 4.50 18.75
N VAL A 88 -0.93 4.22 19.80
CA VAL A 88 -0.41 3.70 21.06
C VAL A 88 0.32 2.39 20.84
N GLY A 89 1.62 2.39 21.17
CA GLY A 89 2.48 1.21 21.10
C GLY A 89 2.97 0.85 19.70
N TRP A 90 2.82 1.71 18.69
CA TRP A 90 3.34 1.49 17.33
C TRP A 90 4.83 1.11 17.32
N GLN A 91 5.62 1.77 18.17
CA GLN A 91 7.08 1.63 18.26
C GLN A 91 7.55 0.25 18.71
N THR A 92 6.65 -0.57 19.26
CA THR A 92 6.96 -1.93 19.72
C THR A 92 6.21 -3.00 18.93
N LYS A 93 5.41 -2.62 17.91
CA LYS A 93 4.69 -3.57 17.07
C LYS A 93 5.63 -4.27 16.11
N THR A 94 5.40 -5.56 15.92
CA THR A 94 6.00 -6.31 14.83
C THR A 94 5.04 -6.39 13.67
N ILE A 95 5.56 -6.46 12.45
CA ILE A 95 4.74 -6.66 11.25
C ILE A 95 3.86 -7.90 11.41
N THR A 96 4.41 -9.00 11.94
CA THR A 96 3.69 -10.27 12.18
C THR A 96 2.49 -10.14 13.11
N ASP A 97 2.43 -9.10 13.94
CA ASP A 97 1.29 -8.83 14.81
C ASP A 97 0.15 -8.06 14.16
N SER A 98 0.36 -7.54 12.94
CA SER A 98 -0.61 -6.72 12.25
C SER A 98 -1.89 -7.49 11.92
N PRO A 99 -3.08 -6.90 12.15
CA PRO A 99 -4.34 -7.45 11.65
C PRO A 99 -4.36 -7.67 10.13
N LEU A 100 -3.60 -6.87 9.36
CA LEU A 100 -3.43 -7.12 7.92
C LEU A 100 -2.66 -8.41 7.62
N VAL A 101 -1.83 -8.90 8.54
CA VAL A 101 -1.13 -10.18 8.40
C VAL A 101 -1.97 -11.32 8.96
N LYS A 102 -2.49 -11.15 10.18
CA LYS A 102 -3.14 -12.22 10.93
C LYS A 102 -4.53 -12.58 10.39
N ASP A 103 -5.29 -11.58 9.93
CA ASP A 103 -6.69 -11.78 9.56
C ASP A 103 -7.13 -10.86 8.41
N PHE A 104 -6.31 -10.81 7.35
CA PHE A 104 -6.63 -10.06 6.15
C PHE A 104 -8.02 -10.40 5.57
N PRO A 105 -8.47 -11.66 5.47
CA PRO A 105 -9.76 -11.97 4.87
C PRO A 105 -10.92 -11.31 5.62
N VAL A 106 -10.95 -11.37 6.95
CA VAL A 106 -12.02 -10.76 7.75
C VAL A 106 -11.98 -9.23 7.65
N LEU A 107 -10.77 -8.65 7.70
CA LEU A 107 -10.58 -7.21 7.53
C LEU A 107 -10.98 -6.74 6.12
N TRP A 108 -10.68 -7.49 5.07
CA TRP A 108 -11.05 -7.12 3.71
C TRP A 108 -12.56 -7.24 3.46
N GLU A 109 -13.22 -8.23 4.05
CA GLU A 109 -14.68 -8.36 3.99
C GLU A 109 -15.42 -7.12 4.51
N SER A 110 -14.88 -6.45 5.54
CA SER A 110 -15.44 -5.18 6.04
C SER A 110 -15.12 -3.97 5.14
N LEU A 111 -14.06 -4.05 4.34
CA LEU A 111 -13.55 -2.96 3.51
C LEU A 111 -14.03 -3.00 2.05
N ARG A 112 -14.44 -4.17 1.54
CA ARG A 112 -14.74 -4.36 0.11
C ARG A 112 -15.80 -3.41 -0.43
N PHE A 113 -16.80 -3.07 0.39
CA PHE A 113 -17.86 -2.13 -0.01
C PHE A 113 -17.31 -0.71 -0.11
N THR A 114 -16.50 -0.27 0.87
CA THR A 114 -15.81 1.02 0.83
C THR A 114 -14.91 1.12 -0.40
N TYR A 115 -14.17 0.05 -0.71
CA TYR A 115 -13.35 -0.02 -1.93
C TYR A 115 -14.20 0.21 -3.18
N GLN A 116 -15.32 -0.49 -3.30
CA GLN A 116 -16.20 -0.37 -4.46
C GLN A 116 -16.93 0.98 -4.54
N SER A 117 -17.32 1.57 -3.40
CA SER A 117 -18.10 2.82 -3.40
C SER A 117 -17.24 4.06 -3.52
N GLU A 118 -16.18 4.17 -2.71
CA GLU A 118 -15.37 5.38 -2.65
C GLU A 118 -14.45 5.50 -3.85
N LEU A 119 -13.80 4.40 -4.24
CA LEU A 119 -12.78 4.46 -5.28
C LEU A 119 -13.35 4.72 -6.67
N VAL A 120 -14.57 4.27 -6.96
CA VAL A 120 -15.26 4.56 -8.23
C VAL A 120 -15.41 6.06 -8.44
N SER A 121 -15.62 6.84 -7.38
CA SER A 121 -15.71 8.31 -7.48
C SER A 121 -14.37 8.99 -7.79
N LEU A 122 -13.26 8.27 -7.62
CA LEU A 122 -11.89 8.77 -7.69
C LEU A 122 -11.14 8.27 -8.93
N ALA A 123 -11.66 7.23 -9.59
CA ALA A 123 -11.04 6.60 -10.75
C ALA A 123 -11.64 7.14 -12.05
N PHE A 124 -10.78 7.46 -13.02
CA PHE A 124 -11.20 7.86 -14.37
C PHE A 124 -11.66 6.67 -15.24
N GLY A 125 -11.59 5.44 -14.72
CA GLY A 125 -11.88 4.22 -15.46
C GLY A 125 -12.35 3.07 -14.55
N LYS A 126 -12.48 1.87 -15.13
CA LYS A 126 -12.86 0.68 -14.37
C LYS A 126 -11.80 0.36 -13.33
N ILE A 127 -12.23 0.19 -12.08
CA ILE A 127 -11.38 -0.30 -11.01
C ILE A 127 -11.32 -1.85 -11.05
N PRO A 128 -10.23 -2.46 -10.58
CA PRO A 128 -10.15 -3.91 -10.39
C PRO A 128 -11.27 -4.45 -9.51
N ASP A 129 -11.67 -5.70 -9.74
CA ASP A 129 -12.60 -6.39 -8.84
C ASP A 129 -11.97 -6.55 -7.46
N GLU A 130 -12.75 -6.40 -6.39
CA GLU A 130 -12.27 -6.47 -5.01
C GLU A 130 -11.57 -7.80 -4.70
N LYS A 131 -11.98 -8.89 -5.36
CA LYS A 131 -11.35 -10.21 -5.20
C LYS A 131 -9.94 -10.25 -5.80
N LEU A 132 -9.68 -9.47 -6.84
CA LEU A 132 -8.33 -9.33 -7.40
C LEU A 132 -7.41 -8.58 -6.43
N ILE A 133 -7.95 -7.56 -5.76
CA ILE A 133 -7.22 -6.87 -4.69
C ILE A 133 -6.89 -7.84 -3.56
N ALA A 134 -7.89 -8.58 -3.07
CA ALA A 134 -7.70 -9.55 -2.00
C ALA A 134 -6.65 -10.62 -2.36
N SER A 135 -6.72 -11.17 -3.57
CA SER A 135 -5.75 -12.15 -4.06
C SER A 135 -4.35 -11.56 -4.20
N CYS A 136 -4.24 -10.32 -4.65
CA CYS A 136 -2.97 -9.63 -4.78
C CYS A 136 -2.31 -9.40 -3.42
N PHE A 137 -3.06 -8.91 -2.44
CA PHE A 137 -2.57 -8.78 -1.07
C PHE A 137 -2.12 -10.13 -0.53
N ALA A 138 -2.95 -11.18 -0.61
CA ALA A 138 -2.58 -12.51 -0.15
C ALA A 138 -1.26 -13.02 -0.75
N LYS A 139 -0.96 -12.69 -2.03
CA LYS A 139 0.33 -13.02 -2.66
C LYS A 139 1.49 -12.24 -2.07
N ILE A 140 1.38 -10.92 -1.91
CA ILE A 140 2.40 -10.09 -1.25
C ILE A 140 2.63 -10.64 0.16
N MET A 141 1.55 -10.89 0.91
CA MET A 141 1.56 -11.44 2.26
C MET A 141 2.16 -12.84 2.38
N LYS A 142 2.19 -13.60 1.28
CA LYS A 142 2.90 -14.87 1.24
C LYS A 142 4.39 -14.70 0.95
N ILE A 143 4.78 -13.70 0.15
CA ILE A 143 6.18 -13.49 -0.24
C ILE A 143 7.01 -12.98 0.93
N LEU A 144 6.50 -12.05 1.75
CA LEU A 144 7.33 -11.47 2.82
C LEU A 144 7.46 -12.37 4.06
N TRP A 145 6.75 -13.50 4.10
CA TRP A 145 6.64 -14.37 5.28
C TRP A 145 6.86 -15.86 4.95
N ASN A 146 7.39 -16.16 3.77
CA ASN A 146 7.91 -17.49 3.41
C ASN A 146 9.43 -17.53 3.53
#